data_AF-A0A7Y1UDN3-F1
#
_entry.id   AF-A0A7Y1UDN3-F1
#
_cell.length_a   1.000
_cell.length_b   1.000
_cell.length_c   1.000
_cell.angle_alpha   90.00
_cell.angle_beta   90.00
_cell.angle_gamma   90.00
#
_symmetry.space_group_name_H-M   'P 1'
#
loop_
_entity.id
_entity.type
_entity.pdbx_description
1 polymer ?
#
loop_
_entity_poly.entity_id
_entity_poly.type
_entity_poly.pdbx_seq_one_letter_code
_entity_poly.pdbx_strand_id
1 'polypeptide(L)'
;MPALVQINTCEAQIYCQDTLLINQYFPCVGPYNPVCACNGVTYRNECFARSKDGITGTVVNGICGEFDFDIVPIPPAQNNNILDFRIYVREPSNVEIYISDVYGLYVYRNTLRNIDTPGLPYYIPIDTTNYEEGVYIMFVVVNNRFLSKRFSVVN
;
A
#
# COMPACT_ATOMS: atom_id res chain seq x y z
N MET A 1 26.68 -45.19 26.48
CA MET A 1 26.32 -43.97 27.23
C MET A 1 25.75 -42.98 26.22
N PRO A 2 24.49 -42.54 26.32
CA PRO A 2 23.85 -41.74 25.28
C PRO A 2 24.33 -40.28 25.29
N ALA A 3 24.22 -39.67 24.12
CA ALA A 3 24.86 -38.43 23.70
C ALA A 3 24.29 -37.16 24.34
N LEU A 4 25.18 -36.20 24.62
CA LEU A 4 24.81 -34.80 24.80
C LEU A 4 24.58 -34.18 23.41
N VAL A 5 23.31 -34.01 23.04
CA VAL A 5 22.90 -33.21 21.88
C VAL A 5 23.12 -31.74 22.24
N GLN A 6 24.03 -31.07 21.53
CA GLN A 6 24.13 -29.62 21.58
C GLN A 6 22.86 -29.03 20.98
N ILE A 7 22.15 -28.22 21.79
CA ILE A 7 20.99 -27.47 21.34
C ILE A 7 21.55 -26.33 20.48
N ASN A 8 21.78 -26.60 19.20
CA ASN A 8 21.90 -25.53 18.22
C ASN A 8 20.57 -24.78 18.28
N THR A 9 20.62 -23.51 18.66
CA THR A 9 19.50 -22.59 18.46
C THR A 9 19.16 -22.66 16.99
N CYS A 10 18.07 -23.35 16.68
CA CYS A 10 17.47 -23.29 15.37
C CYS A 10 17.02 -21.83 15.23
N GLU A 11 17.83 -21.00 14.59
CA GLU A 11 17.28 -19.91 13.82
C GLU A 11 16.38 -20.59 12.80
N ALA A 12 15.11 -20.80 13.19
CA ALA A 12 14.10 -21.22 12.25
C ALA A 12 14.15 -20.15 11.17
N GLN A 13 14.71 -20.51 10.02
CA GLN A 13 14.63 -19.69 8.83
C GLN A 13 13.14 -19.62 8.53
N ILE A 14 12.48 -18.59 9.05
CA ILE A 14 11.06 -18.34 8.81
C ILE A 14 10.98 -18.08 7.32
N TYR A 15 10.61 -19.13 6.59
CA TYR A 15 10.36 -19.05 5.17
C TYR A 15 9.11 -18.18 5.00
N CYS A 16 9.35 -16.89 4.77
CA CYS A 16 8.29 -15.90 4.76
C CYS A 16 7.40 -16.01 3.53
N GLN A 17 7.98 -16.41 2.40
CA GLN A 17 7.35 -16.39 1.10
C GLN A 17 7.64 -17.68 0.35
N ASP A 18 6.59 -18.38 -0.08
CA ASP A 18 6.66 -19.51 -1.00
C ASP A 18 6.32 -19.09 -2.42
N THR A 19 7.32 -19.09 -3.28
CA THR A 19 7.16 -18.70 -4.68
C THR A 19 6.27 -19.65 -5.47
N LEU A 20 6.08 -20.89 -5.03
CA LEU A 20 5.20 -21.87 -5.68
C LEU A 20 3.71 -21.60 -5.40
N LEU A 21 3.40 -20.75 -4.41
CA LEU A 21 2.04 -20.36 -4.06
C LEU A 21 1.61 -19.04 -4.72
N ILE A 22 2.50 -18.38 -5.46
CA ILE A 22 2.21 -17.13 -6.19
C ILE A 22 1.16 -17.39 -7.27
N ASN A 23 0.02 -16.71 -7.16
CA ASN A 23 -1.01 -16.68 -8.18
C ASN A 23 -1.45 -15.24 -8.48
N GLN A 24 -0.80 -14.64 -9.47
CA GLN A 24 -1.10 -13.28 -9.94
C GLN A 24 -2.56 -13.08 -10.41
N TYR A 25 -3.21 -14.16 -10.84
CA TYR A 25 -4.60 -14.16 -11.35
C TYR A 25 -5.64 -14.42 -10.26
N PHE A 26 -5.23 -14.65 -9.01
CA PHE A 26 -6.19 -14.84 -7.92
C PHE A 26 -7.00 -13.56 -7.72
N PRO A 27 -8.35 -13.63 -7.74
CA PRO A 27 -9.21 -12.45 -7.67
C PRO A 27 -9.29 -11.93 -6.24
N CYS A 28 -8.25 -11.23 -5.79
CA CYS A 28 -8.28 -10.52 -4.53
C CYS A 28 -9.17 -9.28 -4.64
N VAL A 29 -10.36 -9.39 -4.07
CA VAL A 29 -11.31 -8.30 -3.89
C VAL A 29 -11.27 -7.83 -2.44
N GLY A 30 -11.64 -6.58 -2.21
CA GLY A 30 -11.79 -6.03 -0.86
C GLY A 30 -11.17 -4.64 -0.69
N PRO A 31 -11.48 -4.00 0.43
CA PRO A 31 -10.96 -2.68 0.75
C PRO A 31 -9.44 -2.71 0.95
N TYR A 32 -8.85 -1.51 0.96
CA TYR A 32 -7.50 -1.32 1.46
C TYR A 32 -7.51 -1.48 2.97
N ASN A 33 -7.10 -2.66 3.44
CA ASN A 33 -6.95 -3.02 4.85
C ASN A 33 -5.52 -3.52 4.99
N PRO A 34 -4.53 -2.62 5.09
CA PRO A 34 -3.14 -2.98 4.90
C PRO A 34 -2.68 -4.01 5.93
N VAL A 35 -1.79 -4.89 5.50
CA VAL A 35 -1.11 -5.85 6.37
C VAL A 35 0.40 -5.79 6.16
N CYS A 36 1.16 -5.91 7.24
CA CYS A 36 2.60 -6.01 7.22
C CYS A 36 3.00 -7.49 7.26
N ALA A 37 3.64 -7.95 6.20
CA ALA A 37 4.13 -9.32 6.11
C ALA A 37 5.54 -9.46 6.69
N CYS A 38 5.94 -10.70 7.00
CA CYS A 38 7.27 -11.06 7.50
C CYS A 38 8.45 -10.65 6.59
N ASN A 39 8.19 -10.26 5.33
CA ASN A 39 9.20 -9.77 4.39
C ASN A 39 9.39 -8.26 4.49
N GLY A 40 8.71 -7.59 5.42
CA GLY A 40 8.75 -6.15 5.60
C GLY A 40 7.98 -5.36 4.53
N VAL A 41 7.17 -6.03 3.70
CA VAL A 41 6.34 -5.39 2.68
C VAL A 41 4.92 -5.20 3.19
N THR A 42 4.39 -3.99 2.98
CA THR A 42 2.97 -3.70 3.19
C THR A 42 2.17 -4.20 2.00
N TYR A 43 1.17 -5.03 2.27
CA TYR A 43 0.21 -5.51 1.28
C TYR A 43 -1.13 -4.80 1.44
N ARG A 44 -1.81 -4.54 0.32
CA ARG A 44 -3.13 -3.89 0.27
C ARG A 44 -4.15 -4.53 1.23
N ASN A 45 -4.12 -5.85 1.30
CA ASN A 45 -4.84 -6.67 2.28
C ASN A 45 -4.22 -8.08 2.33
N GLU A 46 -4.71 -8.91 3.25
CA GLU A 46 -4.21 -10.27 3.46
C GLU A 46 -4.30 -11.17 2.21
N CYS A 47 -5.34 -11.02 1.37
CA CYS A 47 -5.44 -11.81 0.13
C CYS A 47 -4.26 -11.52 -0.81
N PHE A 48 -3.88 -10.25 -0.96
CA PHE A 48 -2.73 -9.89 -1.79
C PHE A 48 -1.43 -10.51 -1.26
N ALA A 49 -1.23 -10.49 0.07
CA ALA A 49 -0.07 -11.13 0.69
C ALA A 49 -0.06 -12.65 0.45
N ARG A 50 -1.16 -13.34 0.79
CA ARG A 50 -1.22 -14.82 0.77
C ARG A 50 -1.27 -15.38 -0.65
N SER A 51 -2.15 -14.85 -1.49
CA SER A 51 -2.50 -15.48 -2.77
C SER A 51 -1.72 -14.92 -3.95
N LYS A 52 -1.47 -13.61 -3.98
CA LYS A 52 -0.72 -13.00 -5.10
C LYS A 52 0.78 -13.09 -4.91
N ASP A 53 1.26 -12.95 -3.68
CA ASP A 53 2.69 -12.95 -3.39
C ASP A 53 3.17 -14.19 -2.65
N GLY A 54 2.29 -15.11 -2.25
CA GLY A 54 2.69 -16.39 -1.66
C GLY A 54 3.28 -16.25 -0.24
N ILE A 55 2.89 -15.23 0.54
CA ILE A 55 3.37 -15.06 1.91
C ILE A 55 2.83 -16.19 2.80
N THR A 56 3.71 -17.03 3.32
CA THR A 56 3.41 -18.16 4.23
C THR A 56 3.68 -17.84 5.69
N GLY A 57 4.53 -16.86 5.97
CA GLY A 57 4.88 -16.49 7.35
C GLY A 57 3.85 -15.56 8.03
N THR A 58 4.31 -14.87 9.07
CA THR A 58 3.48 -13.94 9.85
C THR A 58 3.00 -12.76 9.01
N VAL A 59 1.72 -12.43 9.17
CA VAL A 59 1.06 -11.25 8.61
C VAL A 59 0.35 -10.56 9.77
N VAL A 60 0.62 -9.27 9.98
CA VAL A 60 -0.01 -8.46 11.03
C VAL A 60 -0.80 -7.33 10.43
N ASN A 61 -1.88 -6.91 11.11
CA ASN A 61 -2.69 -5.77 10.67
C ASN A 61 -1.86 -4.48 10.71
N GLY A 62 -2.09 -3.61 9.72
CA GLY A 62 -1.40 -2.34 9.58
C GLY A 62 -0.24 -2.39 8.58
N ILE A 63 0.56 -1.34 8.56
CA ILE A 63 1.64 -1.13 7.59
C ILE A 63 3.01 -1.46 8.21
N CYS A 64 4.00 -1.81 7.38
CA CYS A 64 5.37 -2.02 7.89
C CYS A 64 6.10 -0.70 8.20
N GLY A 65 5.79 0.37 7.45
CA GLY A 65 6.46 1.67 7.55
C GLY A 65 5.75 2.70 8.45
N GLU A 66 6.17 3.96 8.30
CA GLU A 66 5.56 5.13 8.96
C GLU A 66 4.21 5.48 8.34
N PHE A 67 4.08 5.33 7.02
CA PHE A 67 2.84 5.48 6.29
C PHE A 67 2.85 4.57 5.04
N ASP A 68 1.67 4.24 4.54
CA ASP A 68 1.46 3.66 3.21
C ASP A 68 0.10 4.12 2.70
N PHE A 69 -0.08 4.15 1.38
CA PHE A 69 -1.34 4.58 0.78
C PHE A 69 -1.73 3.68 -0.38
N ASP A 70 -2.97 3.82 -0.83
CA ASP A 70 -3.54 3.13 -1.96
C ASP A 70 -4.44 4.06 -2.77
N ILE A 71 -4.51 3.82 -4.08
CA ILE A 71 -5.34 4.57 -5.02
C ILE A 71 -6.08 3.62 -5.94
N VAL A 72 -7.41 3.74 -6.00
CA VAL A 72 -8.29 2.90 -6.85
C VAL A 72 -9.59 3.63 -7.22
N PRO A 73 -10.31 3.20 -8.26
CA PRO A 73 -9.85 2.30 -9.32
C PRO A 73 -8.86 3.01 -10.26
N ILE A 74 -8.13 2.22 -11.04
CA ILE A 74 -7.26 2.72 -12.10
C ILE A 74 -7.73 2.05 -13.41
N PRO A 75 -8.28 2.80 -14.39
CA PRO A 75 -8.53 4.26 -14.37
C PRO A 75 -9.70 4.71 -13.47
N PRO A 76 -9.70 5.97 -12.99
CA PRO A 76 -10.78 6.56 -12.19
C PRO A 76 -12.16 6.58 -12.86
N ALA A 77 -12.21 6.55 -14.20
CA ALA A 77 -13.46 6.53 -14.97
C ALA A 77 -14.37 5.35 -14.59
N GLN A 78 -13.80 4.27 -14.04
CA GLN A 78 -14.57 3.13 -13.49
C GLN A 78 -15.42 3.50 -12.26
N ASN A 79 -15.22 4.69 -11.70
CA ASN A 79 -15.92 5.21 -10.53
C ASN A 79 -16.35 6.68 -10.76
N ASN A 80 -16.97 6.97 -11.90
CA ASN A 80 -17.48 8.33 -12.22
C ASN A 80 -16.40 9.41 -12.07
N ASN A 81 -15.20 9.12 -12.59
CA ASN A 81 -14.00 9.98 -12.52
C ASN A 81 -13.51 10.29 -11.10
N ILE A 82 -13.88 9.48 -10.10
CA ILE A 82 -13.39 9.59 -8.73
C ILE A 82 -12.26 8.58 -8.50
N LEU A 83 -11.07 9.09 -8.17
CA LEU A 83 -9.97 8.31 -7.65
C LEU A 83 -10.06 8.28 -6.12
N ASP A 84 -10.34 7.11 -5.55
CA ASP A 84 -10.31 6.90 -4.11
C ASP A 84 -8.86 6.89 -3.62
N PHE A 85 -8.48 7.89 -2.85
CA PHE A 85 -7.25 7.92 -2.10
C PHE A 85 -7.47 7.40 -0.68
N ARG A 86 -6.67 6.42 -0.26
CA ARG A 86 -6.67 5.91 1.12
C ARG A 86 -5.25 5.93 1.66
N ILE A 87 -5.05 6.50 2.85
CA ILE A 87 -3.74 6.55 3.52
C ILE A 87 -3.85 5.97 4.92
N TYR A 88 -2.82 5.23 5.33
CA TYR A 88 -2.62 4.76 6.69
C TYR A 88 -1.32 5.38 7.21
N VAL A 89 -1.37 6.01 8.38
CA VAL A 89 -0.23 6.53 9.13
C VAL A 89 -0.10 5.76 10.44
N ARG A 90 1.14 5.48 10.86
CA ARG A 90 1.40 4.78 12.13
C ARG A 90 1.19 5.68 13.34
N GLU A 91 1.58 6.94 13.19
CA GLU A 91 1.52 7.96 14.24
C GLU A 91 0.84 9.22 13.68
N PRO A 92 0.15 10.01 14.52
CA PRO A 92 -0.47 11.25 14.10
C PRO A 92 0.51 12.16 13.34
N SER A 93 0.21 12.47 12.08
CA SER A 93 1.15 13.14 11.17
C SER A 93 0.46 14.16 10.24
N ASN A 94 1.23 15.15 9.79
CA ASN A 94 0.83 16.01 8.68
C ASN A 94 1.16 15.30 7.35
N VAL A 95 0.24 15.34 6.40
CA VAL A 95 0.36 14.65 5.11
C VAL A 95 0.25 15.66 4.00
N GLU A 96 1.24 15.70 3.11
CA GLU A 96 1.18 16.50 1.89
C GLU A 96 0.98 15.59 0.69
N ILE A 97 0.02 15.92 -0.17
CA ILE A 97 -0.35 15.15 -1.35
C ILE A 97 -0.13 16.03 -2.56
N TYR A 98 0.57 15.49 -3.56
CA TYR A 98 0.82 16.12 -4.85
C TYR A 98 0.46 15.14 -5.94
N ILE A 99 -0.20 15.61 -7.00
CA ILE A 99 -0.32 14.85 -8.25
C ILE A 99 0.29 15.69 -9.35
N SER A 100 1.23 15.10 -10.09
CA SER A 100 1.77 15.68 -11.30
C SER A 100 1.43 14.83 -12.51
N ASP A 101 1.38 15.46 -13.68
CA ASP A 101 1.54 14.72 -14.94
C ASP A 101 2.98 14.20 -15.10
N VAL A 102 3.26 13.52 -16.22
CA VAL A 102 4.62 13.03 -16.55
C VAL A 102 5.63 14.14 -16.85
N TYR A 103 5.17 15.36 -17.11
CA TYR A 103 6.03 16.53 -17.35
C TYR A 103 6.38 17.27 -16.05
N GLY A 104 5.79 16.87 -14.92
CA GLY A 104 6.02 17.47 -13.61
C GLY A 104 5.11 18.66 -13.30
N LEU A 105 4.07 18.92 -14.10
CA LEU A 105 3.09 19.94 -13.80
C LEU A 105 2.13 19.42 -12.72
N TYR A 106 2.08 20.12 -11.58
CA TYR A 106 1.16 19.77 -10.50
C TYR A 106 -0.29 20.10 -10.88
N VAL A 107 -1.14 19.08 -10.93
CA VAL A 107 -2.58 19.19 -11.20
C VAL A 107 -3.43 19.10 -9.93
N TYR A 108 -2.86 18.60 -8.83
CA TYR A 108 -3.49 18.56 -7.52
C TYR A 108 -2.48 18.75 -6.40
N ARG A 109 -2.91 19.47 -5.37
CA ARG A 109 -2.17 19.63 -4.13
C ARG A 109 -3.13 19.73 -2.95
N ASN A 110 -2.85 18.97 -1.90
CA ASN A 110 -3.58 19.07 -0.64
C ASN A 110 -2.66 18.85 0.57
N THR A 111 -3.02 19.42 1.71
CA THR A 111 -2.30 19.22 2.97
C THR A 111 -3.28 18.86 4.07
N LEU A 112 -3.15 17.66 4.59
CA LEU A 112 -3.91 17.19 5.74
C LEU A 112 -3.07 17.43 7.00
N ARG A 113 -3.73 17.89 8.06
CA ARG A 113 -3.06 18.21 9.33
C ARG A 113 -3.47 17.24 10.40
N ASN A 114 -2.50 16.75 11.16
CA ASN A 114 -2.71 15.90 12.33
C ASN A 114 -3.65 14.72 12.05
N ILE A 115 -3.41 14.01 10.94
CA ILE A 115 -4.18 12.81 10.60
C ILE A 115 -3.72 11.66 11.48
N ASP A 116 -4.68 10.92 12.01
CA ASP A 116 -4.48 9.70 12.78
C ASP A 116 -5.37 8.60 12.18
N THR A 117 -4.86 7.36 12.14
CA THR A 117 -5.53 6.21 11.51
C THR A 117 -5.45 4.96 12.38
N PRO A 118 -6.10 4.95 13.56
CA PRO A 118 -6.08 3.80 14.46
C PRO A 118 -6.95 2.68 13.87
N GLY A 119 -6.34 1.81 13.06
CA GLY A 119 -6.96 0.62 12.50
C GLY A 119 -7.74 0.81 11.20
N LEU A 120 -8.07 2.05 10.80
CA LEU A 120 -8.75 2.34 9.53
C LEU A 120 -8.02 3.44 8.74
N PRO A 121 -7.83 3.27 7.42
CA PRO A 121 -7.23 4.30 6.58
C PRO A 121 -8.10 5.56 6.49
N TYR A 122 -7.44 6.72 6.44
CA TYR A 122 -8.09 7.98 6.09
C TYR A 122 -8.42 7.98 4.59
N TYR A 123 -9.61 8.46 4.23
CA TYR A 123 -10.16 8.37 2.88
C TYR A 123 -10.46 9.76 2.30
N ILE A 124 -10.02 9.99 1.05
CA ILE A 124 -10.31 11.21 0.28
C ILE A 124 -10.72 10.81 -1.14
N PRO A 125 -11.89 11.22 -1.63
CA PRO A 125 -12.18 11.14 -3.06
C PRO A 125 -11.46 12.27 -3.81
N ILE A 126 -10.78 11.93 -4.90
CA ILE A 126 -10.14 12.90 -5.80
C ILE A 126 -10.90 12.91 -7.12
N ASP A 127 -11.51 14.05 -7.43
CA ASP A 127 -12.21 14.25 -8.69
C ASP A 127 -11.20 14.49 -9.83
N THR A 128 -11.25 13.61 -10.82
CA THR A 128 -10.39 13.62 -12.01
C THR A 128 -11.13 14.03 -13.28
N THR A 129 -12.37 14.53 -13.18
CA THR A 129 -13.19 14.92 -14.34
C THR A 129 -12.51 15.94 -15.25
N ASN A 130 -11.67 16.81 -14.68
CA ASN A 130 -10.93 17.85 -15.43
C ASN A 130 -9.50 17.44 -15.79
N TYR A 131 -9.12 16.18 -15.59
CA TYR A 131 -7.79 15.70 -15.92
C TYR A 131 -7.78 15.27 -17.39
N GLU A 132 -6.70 15.60 -18.09
CA GLU A 132 -6.50 15.11 -19.44
C GLU A 132 -6.18 13.61 -19.41
N GLU A 133 -6.42 12.92 -20.53
CA GLU A 133 -6.04 11.52 -20.64
C GLU A 133 -4.51 11.38 -20.61
N GLY A 134 -4.01 10.49 -19.76
CA GLY A 134 -2.57 10.37 -19.58
C GLY A 134 -2.16 9.61 -18.34
N VAL A 135 -0.86 9.63 -18.08
CA VAL A 135 -0.26 9.03 -16.89
C VAL A 135 0.05 10.13 -15.88
N TYR A 136 -0.34 9.89 -14.64
CA TYR A 136 -0.10 10.79 -13.52
C TYR A 136 0.72 10.08 -12.45
N ILE A 137 1.48 10.86 -11.69
CA ILE A 137 2.26 10.41 -10.54
C ILE A 137 1.74 11.13 -9.30
N MET A 138 1.24 10.36 -8.35
CA MET A 138 0.88 10.85 -7.03
C MET A 138 2.08 10.70 -6.10
N PHE A 139 2.47 11.78 -5.44
CA PHE A 139 3.43 11.80 -4.35
C PHE A 139 2.71 12.10 -3.04
N VAL A 140 3.02 11.31 -2.01
CA VAL A 140 2.53 11.52 -0.65
C VAL A 140 3.73 11.69 0.25
N VAL A 141 3.80 12.81 0.97
CA VAL A 141 4.91 13.16 1.85
C VAL A 141 4.42 13.19 3.30
N VAL A 142 5.13 12.47 4.16
CA VAL A 142 4.92 12.44 5.61
C VAL A 142 6.30 12.48 6.28
N ASN A 143 6.52 13.40 7.22
CA ASN A 143 7.79 13.53 7.96
C ASN A 143 9.05 13.55 7.05
N ASN A 144 9.01 14.31 5.95
CA ASN A 144 10.06 14.41 4.93
C ASN A 144 10.39 13.11 4.17
N ARG A 145 9.62 12.02 4.35
CA ARG A 145 9.67 10.83 3.52
C ARG A 145 8.54 10.88 2.51
N PHE A 146 8.77 10.38 1.30
CA PHE A 146 7.74 10.31 0.29
C PHE A 146 7.55 8.89 -0.23
N LEU A 147 6.30 8.58 -0.56
CA LEU A 147 5.92 7.42 -1.36
C LEU A 147 5.22 7.92 -2.62
N SER A 148 5.31 7.15 -3.70
CA SER A 148 4.66 7.53 -4.96
C SER A 148 3.96 6.36 -5.64
N LYS A 149 2.84 6.64 -6.30
CA LYS A 149 2.13 5.69 -7.17
C LYS A 149 1.76 6.36 -8.49
N ARG A 150 1.73 5.55 -9.54
CA ARG A 150 1.31 5.97 -10.88
C ARG A 150 -0.11 5.50 -11.14
N PHE A 151 -0.90 6.31 -11.84
CA PHE A 151 -2.21 5.92 -12.32
C PHE A 151 -2.47 6.53 -13.70
N SER A 152 -3.32 5.88 -14.48
CA SER A 152 -3.77 6.39 -15.77
C SER A 152 -5.17 7.02 -15.63
N VAL A 153 -5.38 8.15 -16.29
CA VAL A 153 -6.71 8.71 -16.58
C VAL A 153 -7.02 8.37 -18.04
N VAL A 154 -8.16 7.72 -18.26
CA VAL A 154 -8.69 7.35 -19.58
C VAL A 154 -10.19 7.53 -19.45
N ASN A 155 -10.81 8.37 -20.28
CA ASN A 155 -12.24 8.67 -20.24
C ASN A 155 -13.04 7.80 -21.22
#